data_AF-A0A1X0T4I2-F1
#
_entry.id   AF-A0A1X0T4I2-F1
#
_cell.length_a   1.000
_cell.length_b   1.000
_cell.length_c   1.000
_cell.angle_alpha   90.00
_cell.angle_beta   90.00
_cell.angle_gamma   90.00
#
_symmetry.space_group_name_H-M   'P 1'
#
loop_
_entity.id
_entity.type
_entity.pdbx_description
1 polymer ?
#
loop_
_entity_poly.entity_id
_entity_poly.type
_entity_poly.pdbx_seq_one_letter_code
_entity_poly.pdbx_strand_id
1 'polypeptide(L)'
;MAKKSRSAGAGSLATAGFEKPRRAGTGTAQPNPTEGVREDGKPGSPGRRVVRTREGHGMVEAVMRGAADKGLTRAKDARIAGRVSSALIAEAKARTGLMSDTELVEFALATVALQDDFAKAFRKTKGSVDPDLDLGF
;
A
#
# COMPACT_ATOMS: atom_id res chain seq x y z
N MET A 1 -40.82 -1.04 44.03
CA MET A 1 -41.92 -0.05 44.04
C MET A 1 -41.53 1.13 43.17
N ALA A 2 -42.39 1.41 42.16
CA ALA A 2 -42.69 2.67 41.43
C ALA A 2 -41.63 3.81 41.35
N LYS A 3 -41.37 4.45 40.21
CA LYS A 3 -42.36 5.12 39.34
C LYS A 3 -41.94 5.18 37.86
N LYS A 4 -42.92 4.88 37.01
CA LYS A 4 -43.04 5.31 35.60
C LYS A 4 -43.31 6.82 35.56
N SER A 5 -42.74 7.52 34.57
CA SER A 5 -43.36 8.72 34.00
C SER A 5 -43.28 8.64 32.47
N ARG A 6 -44.43 8.34 31.88
CA ARG A 6 -44.76 8.65 30.48
C ARG A 6 -45.29 10.09 30.46
N SER A 7 -44.95 10.86 29.43
CA SER A 7 -45.86 11.87 28.91
C SER A 7 -45.89 11.77 27.39
N ALA A 8 -47.11 11.83 26.89
CA ALA A 8 -47.51 11.82 25.49
C ALA A 8 -48.15 13.17 25.16
N GLY A 9 -48.22 13.51 23.88
CA GLY A 9 -48.96 14.66 23.33
C GLY A 9 -48.22 15.17 22.09
N ALA A 10 -48.50 14.78 20.85
CA ALA A 10 -49.73 14.76 20.06
C ALA A 10 -50.07 16.11 19.39
N GLY A 11 -50.25 16.05 18.06
CA GLY A 11 -50.84 17.08 17.19
C GLY A 11 -49.82 18.08 16.60
N SER A 12 -49.89 18.52 15.34
CA SER A 12 -51.01 18.45 14.41
C SER A 12 -50.62 18.95 13.02
N LEU A 13 -51.23 18.31 12.01
CA LEU A 13 -51.75 18.85 10.75
C LEU A 13 -50.80 19.25 9.60
N ALA A 14 -51.03 18.50 8.51
CA ALA A 14 -50.72 18.76 7.13
C ALA A 14 -51.41 20.00 6.56
N THR A 15 -50.85 20.59 5.49
CA THR A 15 -51.61 21.05 4.31
C THR A 15 -50.69 21.31 3.12
N ALA A 16 -51.18 20.90 1.94
CA ALA A 16 -50.94 21.41 0.59
C ALA A 16 -49.50 21.33 0.03
N GLY A 17 -49.21 20.69 -1.09
CA GLY A 17 -49.98 20.66 -2.33
C GLY A 17 -49.45 21.76 -3.26
N PHE A 18 -48.41 21.46 -4.06
CA PHE A 18 -48.14 22.21 -5.29
C PHE A 18 -47.48 21.30 -6.33
N GLU A 19 -48.27 21.01 -7.36
CA GLU A 19 -47.95 20.20 -8.52
C GLU A 19 -47.36 21.07 -9.64
N LYS A 20 -46.57 20.44 -10.53
CA LYS A 20 -45.66 20.99 -11.55
C LYS A 20 -46.26 22.03 -12.52
N PRO A 21 -45.37 22.71 -13.29
CA PRO A 21 -45.35 22.31 -14.70
C PRO A 21 -43.94 22.01 -15.26
N ARG A 22 -43.94 21.01 -16.15
CA ARG A 22 -42.85 20.64 -17.05
C ARG A 22 -42.55 21.82 -18.00
N ARG A 23 -41.28 22.14 -18.22
CA ARG A 23 -40.85 22.78 -19.46
C ARG A 23 -39.86 21.89 -20.18
N ALA A 24 -40.27 21.48 -21.38
CA ALA A 24 -39.46 20.85 -22.38
C ALA A 24 -38.38 21.85 -22.85
N GLY A 25 -37.13 21.39 -22.85
CA GLY A 25 -36.01 22.02 -23.52
C GLY A 25 -35.35 20.98 -24.41
N THR A 26 -35.90 20.81 -25.60
CA THR A 26 -35.25 20.14 -26.73
C THR A 26 -34.06 20.99 -27.16
N GLY A 27 -32.87 20.66 -26.64
CA GLY A 27 -31.58 21.14 -27.15
C GLY A 27 -30.97 20.03 -27.99
N THR A 28 -31.17 20.13 -29.30
CA THR A 28 -30.58 19.30 -30.35
C THR A 28 -29.09 19.06 -30.14
N ALA A 29 -28.70 17.78 -30.15
CA ALA A 29 -27.35 17.37 -30.47
C ALA A 29 -26.99 17.86 -31.88
N GLN A 30 -25.96 18.67 -31.99
CA GLN A 30 -25.21 18.84 -33.23
C GLN A 30 -23.86 18.13 -33.09
N PRO A 31 -23.51 17.20 -34.00
CA PRO A 31 -22.15 16.73 -34.13
C PRO A 31 -21.32 17.81 -34.84
N ASN A 32 -20.22 18.26 -34.24
CA ASN A 32 -19.22 19.05 -34.95
C ASN A 32 -18.32 18.11 -35.76
N PRO A 33 -18.24 18.26 -37.10
CA PRO A 33 -17.16 17.74 -37.90
C PRO A 33 -16.03 18.77 -38.00
N THR A 34 -14.87 18.30 -38.47
CA THR A 34 -13.56 18.98 -38.66
C THR A 34 -12.70 19.07 -37.39
N GLU A 35 -11.42 18.75 -37.38
CA GLU A 35 -10.45 18.36 -38.41
C GLU A 35 -9.23 17.81 -37.68
N GLY A 36 -8.46 16.96 -38.36
CA GLY A 36 -7.48 16.07 -37.76
C GLY A 36 -6.32 16.74 -37.01
N VAL A 37 -6.02 16.16 -35.85
CA VAL A 37 -4.66 16.15 -35.31
C VAL A 37 -4.16 14.72 -35.43
N ARG A 38 -3.12 14.54 -36.24
CA ARG A 38 -2.34 13.31 -36.32
C ARG A 38 -1.76 13.07 -34.93
N GLU A 39 -2.20 12.01 -34.25
CA GLU A 39 -1.50 11.55 -33.05
C GLU A 39 -0.17 10.96 -33.50
N ASP A 40 0.87 11.81 -33.46
CA ASP A 40 2.25 11.37 -33.50
C ASP A 40 2.44 10.32 -32.40
N GLY A 41 2.91 9.15 -32.83
CA GLY A 41 3.07 7.99 -31.97
C GLY A 41 3.84 8.33 -30.70
N LYS A 42 3.21 8.06 -29.54
CA LYS A 42 3.98 7.86 -28.31
C LYS A 42 4.97 6.74 -28.57
N PRO A 43 6.30 6.96 -28.53
CA PRO A 43 7.22 5.85 -28.51
C PRO A 43 6.93 5.08 -27.23
N GLY A 44 6.50 3.82 -27.40
CA GLY A 44 6.35 2.89 -26.30
C GLY A 44 7.62 2.92 -25.49
N SER A 45 7.51 3.31 -24.21
CA SER A 45 8.62 3.24 -23.28
C SER A 45 9.21 1.83 -23.38
N PRO A 46 10.52 1.68 -23.66
CA PRO A 46 11.09 0.37 -23.88
C PRO A 46 10.86 -0.41 -22.60
N GLY A 47 10.16 -1.55 -22.73
CA GLY A 47 9.80 -2.40 -21.61
C GLY A 47 11.04 -2.61 -20.75
N ARG A 48 11.03 -2.01 -19.56
CA ARG A 48 12.04 -2.26 -18.52
C ARG A 48 11.96 -3.76 -18.29
N ARG A 49 12.92 -4.49 -18.87
CA ARG A 49 13.10 -5.91 -18.63
C ARG A 49 13.45 -6.01 -17.16
N VAL A 50 12.44 -6.19 -16.32
CA VAL A 50 12.64 -6.50 -14.91
C VAL A 50 13.32 -7.85 -14.93
N VAL A 51 14.65 -7.84 -14.87
CA VAL A 51 15.44 -9.03 -14.62
C VAL A 51 14.92 -9.54 -13.29
N ARG A 52 14.11 -10.59 -13.34
CA ARG A 52 13.67 -11.30 -12.14
C ARG A 52 14.91 -11.97 -11.56
N THR A 53 15.67 -11.24 -10.76
CA THR A 53 16.80 -11.82 -10.05
C THR A 53 16.23 -12.79 -9.01
N ARG A 54 16.64 -14.06 -9.05
CA ARG A 54 16.33 -15.06 -8.02
C ARG A 54 16.68 -14.58 -6.60
N GLU A 55 17.60 -13.62 -6.52
CA GLU A 55 18.10 -13.01 -5.29
C GLU A 55 17.01 -12.37 -4.43
N GLY A 56 16.00 -11.73 -5.04
CA GLY A 56 14.92 -11.08 -4.27
C GLY A 56 14.12 -12.08 -3.43
N HIS A 57 13.89 -13.27 -3.96
CA HIS A 57 13.09 -14.31 -3.30
C HIS A 57 13.85 -15.00 -2.15
N GLY A 58 15.15 -15.24 -2.33
CA GLY A 58 15.99 -15.84 -1.29
C GLY A 58 16.16 -14.95 -0.06
N MET A 59 16.27 -13.63 -0.27
CA MET A 59 16.33 -12.66 0.84
C MET A 59 15.03 -12.62 1.64
N VAL A 60 13.88 -12.59 0.95
CA VAL A 60 12.57 -12.60 1.60
C VAL A 60 12.40 -13.85 2.46
N GLU A 61 12.73 -15.03 1.93
CA GLU A 61 12.65 -16.29 2.69
C GLU A 61 13.56 -16.29 3.91
N ALA A 62 14.82 -15.88 3.76
CA ALA A 62 15.79 -15.85 4.86
C ALA A 62 15.35 -14.91 5.99
N VAL A 63 14.86 -13.72 5.64
CA VAL A 63 14.34 -12.74 6.61
C VAL A 63 13.09 -13.28 7.30
N MET A 64 12.12 -13.78 6.55
CA MET A 64 10.87 -14.26 7.12
C MET A 64 11.09 -15.48 8.03
N ARG A 65 12.03 -16.37 7.68
CA ARG A 65 12.46 -17.47 8.53
C ARG A 65 13.11 -16.96 9.83
N GLY A 66 14.06 -16.03 9.74
CA GLY A 66 14.70 -15.45 10.93
C GLY A 66 13.70 -14.75 11.86
N ALA A 67 12.68 -14.10 11.30
CA ALA A 67 11.63 -13.45 12.09
C ALA A 67 10.72 -14.48 12.76
N ALA A 68 10.40 -15.58 12.07
CA ALA A 68 9.64 -16.69 12.62
C ALA A 68 10.39 -17.39 13.77
N ASP A 69 11.70 -17.60 13.62
CA ASP A 69 12.56 -18.20 14.65
C ASP A 69 12.58 -17.34 15.94
N LYS A 70 12.52 -16.01 15.79
CA LYS A 70 12.37 -15.06 16.92
C LYS A 70 10.92 -14.91 17.42
N GLY A 71 9.95 -15.58 16.81
CA GLY A 71 8.54 -15.53 17.18
C GLY A 71 7.79 -14.25 16.77
N LEU A 72 8.35 -13.45 15.86
CA LEU A 72 7.81 -12.13 15.48
C LEU A 72 6.65 -12.20 14.48
N THR A 73 6.39 -13.35 13.88
CA THR A 73 5.36 -13.55 12.84
C THR A 73 4.22 -14.48 13.31
N ARG A 74 4.11 -14.76 14.62
CA ARG A 74 3.15 -15.72 15.17
C ARG A 74 1.69 -15.25 15.11
N ALA A 75 1.44 -13.95 15.25
CA ALA A 75 0.09 -13.38 15.28
C ALA A 75 0.01 -12.14 14.39
N LYS A 76 -1.17 -11.91 13.80
CA LYS A 76 -1.49 -10.75 12.95
C LYS A 76 -2.55 -9.87 13.62
N ASP A 77 -2.29 -9.48 14.86
CA ASP A 77 -3.22 -8.79 15.77
C ASP A 77 -3.08 -7.26 15.77
N ALA A 78 -1.93 -6.74 15.32
CA ALA A 78 -1.66 -5.31 15.21
C ALA A 78 -2.00 -4.75 13.81
N ARG A 79 -2.44 -3.49 13.77
CA ARG A 79 -2.72 -2.74 12.53
C ARG A 79 -1.72 -1.60 12.34
N ILE A 80 -1.19 -1.48 11.13
CA ILE A 80 -0.38 -0.35 10.68
C ILE A 80 -1.11 0.34 9.51
N ALA A 81 -1.20 1.67 9.54
CA ALA A 81 -1.81 2.47 8.50
C ALA A 81 -0.98 3.74 8.22
N GLY A 82 -0.87 4.12 6.95
CA GLY A 82 -0.11 5.31 6.53
C GLY A 82 -0.25 5.58 5.03
N ARG A 83 0.08 6.80 4.61
CA ARG A 83 0.16 7.15 3.19
C ARG A 83 1.55 6.82 2.66
N VAL A 84 1.59 6.14 1.52
CA VAL A 84 2.84 5.71 0.87
C VAL A 84 2.70 5.94 -0.64
N SER A 85 3.81 6.24 -1.31
CA SER A 85 3.84 6.38 -2.77
C SER A 85 3.50 5.06 -3.45
N SER A 86 2.59 5.08 -4.43
CA SER A 86 2.23 3.90 -5.22
C SER A 86 3.41 3.38 -6.05
N ALA A 87 4.27 4.28 -6.54
CA ALA A 87 5.48 3.89 -7.26
C ALA A 87 6.47 3.13 -6.37
N LEU A 88 6.55 3.50 -5.08
CA LEU A 88 7.39 2.80 -4.11
C LEU A 88 6.87 1.39 -3.85
N ILE A 89 5.54 1.23 -3.68
CA ILE A 89 4.92 -0.09 -3.51
C ILE A 89 5.19 -0.97 -4.73
N ALA A 90 5.02 -0.43 -5.94
CA ALA A 90 5.23 -1.18 -7.18
C ALA A 90 6.68 -1.68 -7.33
N GLU A 91 7.68 -0.82 -7.11
CA GLU A 91 9.08 -1.22 -7.19
C GLU A 91 9.44 -2.23 -6.09
N ALA A 92 8.92 -2.04 -4.87
CA ALA A 92 9.18 -2.95 -3.76
C ALA A 92 8.60 -4.34 -4.01
N LYS A 93 7.38 -4.44 -4.56
CA LYS A 93 6.78 -5.71 -5.00
C LYS A 93 7.57 -6.34 -6.14
N ALA A 94 8.02 -5.55 -7.12
CA ALA A 94 8.84 -6.05 -8.23
C ALA A 94 10.18 -6.63 -7.75
N ARG A 95 10.80 -6.02 -6.73
CA ARG A 95 12.08 -6.46 -6.16
C ARG A 95 11.94 -7.67 -5.25
N THR A 96 10.88 -7.74 -4.46
CA THR A 96 10.67 -8.81 -3.47
C THR A 96 9.91 -10.01 -4.03
N GLY A 97 9.12 -9.82 -5.09
CA GLY A 97 8.18 -10.83 -5.59
C GLY A 97 6.91 -10.96 -4.74
N LEU A 98 6.72 -10.12 -3.72
CA LEU A 98 5.53 -10.14 -2.88
C LEU A 98 4.34 -9.50 -3.60
N MET A 99 3.17 -10.14 -3.48
CA MET A 99 1.95 -9.70 -4.16
C MET A 99 1.05 -8.90 -3.22
N SER A 100 1.07 -9.23 -1.93
CA SER A 100 0.26 -8.58 -0.90
C SER A 100 0.97 -7.40 -0.26
N ASP A 101 0.24 -6.29 -0.05
CA ASP A 101 0.74 -5.16 0.71
C ASP A 101 1.01 -5.56 2.17
N THR A 102 0.22 -6.48 2.73
CA THR A 102 0.43 -7.00 4.08
C THR A 102 1.75 -7.77 4.17
N GLU A 103 2.04 -8.65 3.21
CA GLU A 103 3.32 -9.38 3.18
C GLU A 103 4.49 -8.44 3.00
N LEU A 104 4.33 -7.41 2.15
CA LEU A 104 5.37 -6.41 1.93
C LEU A 104 5.69 -5.63 3.21
N VAL A 105 4.66 -5.24 3.97
CA VAL A 105 4.82 -4.58 5.26
C VAL A 105 5.45 -5.53 6.28
N GLU A 106 5.01 -6.78 6.34
CA GLU A 106 5.54 -7.80 7.26
C GLU A 106 7.04 -8.04 7.02
N PHE A 107 7.44 -8.22 5.76
CA PHE A 107 8.83 -8.35 5.35
C PHE A 107 9.66 -7.09 5.67
N ALA A 108 9.13 -5.90 5.43
CA ALA A 108 9.82 -4.65 5.73
C ALA A 108 10.10 -4.51 7.23
N LEU A 109 9.10 -4.79 8.07
CA LEU A 109 9.24 -4.76 9.52
C LEU A 109 10.19 -5.85 10.03
N ALA A 110 10.09 -7.06 9.50
CA ALA A 110 11.01 -8.16 9.80
C ALA A 110 12.46 -7.77 9.48
N THR A 111 12.69 -7.14 8.32
CA THR A 111 14.02 -6.66 7.94
C THR A 111 14.57 -5.66 8.97
N VAL A 112 13.76 -4.71 9.42
CA VAL A 112 14.18 -3.72 10.44
C VAL A 112 14.39 -4.38 11.81
N ALA A 113 13.53 -5.32 12.22
CA ALA A 113 13.63 -6.00 13.51
C ALA A 113 14.78 -7.02 13.58
N LEU A 114 15.20 -7.56 12.44
CA LEU A 114 16.30 -8.51 12.33
C LEU A 114 17.66 -7.86 12.09
N GLN A 115 17.71 -6.59 11.67
CA GLN A 115 18.97 -5.87 11.57
C GLN A 115 19.75 -6.06 12.87
N ASP A 116 20.92 -6.65 12.74
CA ASP A 116 21.87 -6.79 13.83
C ASP A 116 22.51 -5.43 14.11
N ASP A 117 23.30 -5.38 15.19
CA ASP A 117 24.14 -4.22 15.49
C ASP A 117 25.24 -4.01 14.43
N PHE A 118 25.16 -4.59 13.23
CA PHE A 118 26.18 -4.48 12.17
C PHE A 118 26.57 -3.04 11.92
N ALA A 119 25.62 -2.12 11.77
CA ALA A 119 25.97 -0.71 11.54
C ALA A 119 26.79 -0.12 12.69
N LYS A 120 26.54 -0.54 13.93
CA LYS A 120 27.27 -0.12 15.13
C LYS A 120 28.63 -0.83 15.23
N ALA A 121 28.67 -2.13 14.98
CA ALA A 121 29.86 -2.95 14.97
C ALA A 121 30.83 -2.52 13.86
N PHE A 122 30.33 -2.33 12.64
CA PHE A 122 31.06 -1.84 11.48
C PHE A 122 31.67 -0.45 11.71
N ARG A 123 30.91 0.48 12.30
CA ARG A 123 31.46 1.79 12.70
C ARG A 123 32.54 1.66 13.78
N LYS A 124 32.37 0.75 14.73
CA LYS A 124 33.34 0.49 15.81
C LYS A 124 34.62 -0.13 15.27
N THR A 125 34.52 -1.07 14.33
CA THR A 125 35.66 -1.74 13.72
C THR A 125 36.38 -0.88 12.69
N LYS A 126 35.74 0.16 12.13
CA LYS A 126 36.32 1.06 11.11
C LYS A 126 36.94 0.30 9.93
N GLY A 127 36.36 -0.84 9.57
CA GLY A 127 36.91 -1.70 8.52
C GLY A 127 38.15 -2.51 8.92
N SER A 128 38.54 -2.49 10.19
CA SER A 128 39.56 -3.38 10.73
C SER A 128 38.92 -4.70 11.14
N VAL A 129 39.54 -5.80 10.73
CA VAL A 129 39.30 -7.14 11.26
C VAL A 129 40.39 -7.47 12.26
N ASP A 130 40.11 -8.38 13.19
CA ASP A 130 41.13 -8.89 14.11
C ASP A 130 42.24 -9.56 13.28
N PRO A 131 43.51 -9.15 13.42
CA PRO A 131 44.61 -9.70 12.64
C PRO A 131 44.86 -11.19 12.94
N ASP A 132 44.42 -11.69 14.09
CA ASP A 132 44.54 -13.10 14.46
C ASP A 132 43.34 -13.94 13.98
N LEU A 133 42.37 -13.32 13.29
CA LEU A 133 41.25 -14.01 12.70
C LEU A 133 41.73 -14.81 11.49
N ASP A 134 41.66 -16.14 11.59
CA ASP A 134 41.94 -17.03 10.45
C ASP A 134 40.86 -16.84 9.38
N LEU A 135 41.24 -16.19 8.27
CA LEU A 135 40.37 -15.94 7.14
C LEU A 135 40.47 -17.02 6.04
N GLY A 136 41.27 -18.08 6.27
CA GLY A 136 41.26 -19.28 5.44
C GLY A 136 41.65 -19.09 3.96
N PHE A 137 42.47 -18.09 3.64
CA PHE A 137 42.98 -17.82 2.29
C PHE A 137 44.32 -18.51 2.02
#